data_AF-A0AA42TNP0-F1
#
_entry.id   AF-A0AA42TNP0-F1
#
_cell.length_a   1.000
_cell.length_b   1.000
_cell.length_c   1.000
_cell.angle_alpha   90.00
_cell.angle_beta   90.00
_cell.angle_gamma   90.00
#
_symmetry.space_group_name_H-M   'P 1'
#
loop_
_entity.id
_entity.type
_entity.pdbx_description
1 polymer ?
#
loop_
_entity_poly.entity_id
_entity_poly.type
_entity_poly.pdbx_seq_one_letter_code
_entity_poly.pdbx_strand_id
1 'polypeptide(L)'
;MIGKAHPSIKFQMFDAAVNHGRGNAIRILQRAVLVADDGAWGPLSQAALNSMQDLRGHNDVLLRFLGYRFKFWARLAKFDAFGRGWTNRGADNLIFAAEDN
;
A
#
# COMPACT_ATOMS: atom_id res chain seq x y z
N MET A 1 13.61 -1.65 0.83
CA MET A 1 12.97 -2.43 -0.25
C MET A 1 12.48 -1.49 -1.33
N ILE A 2 11.74 -0.45 -0.93
CA ILE A 2 11.61 0.78 -1.72
C ILE A 2 12.67 1.81 -1.30
N GLY A 3 12.93 2.81 -2.14
CA GLY A 3 13.88 3.89 -1.91
C GLY A 3 13.30 5.01 -1.01
N LYS A 4 13.52 6.27 -1.39
CA LYS A 4 12.97 7.42 -0.67
C LYS A 4 11.44 7.41 -0.79
N ALA A 5 10.76 7.58 0.35
CA ALA A 5 9.31 7.63 0.45
C ALA A 5 8.94 8.30 1.77
N HIS A 6 7.74 8.86 1.86
CA HIS A 6 7.21 9.38 3.11
C HIS A 6 7.19 8.27 4.21
N PRO A 7 7.45 8.59 5.49
CA PRO A 7 7.48 7.59 6.57
C PRO A 7 6.19 6.76 6.67
N SER A 8 5.02 7.36 6.47
CA SER A 8 3.73 6.64 6.50
C SER A 8 3.63 5.56 5.39
N ILE A 9 4.15 5.83 4.20
CA ILE A 9 4.23 4.85 3.10
C ILE A 9 5.16 3.70 3.48
N LYS A 10 6.33 4.00 4.08
CA LYS A 10 7.26 2.97 4.53
C LYS A 10 6.65 2.09 5.62
N PHE A 11 5.92 2.69 6.56
CA PHE A 11 5.22 1.97 7.62
C PHE A 11 4.15 1.03 7.06
N GLN A 12 3.27 1.52 6.17
CA GLN A 12 2.24 0.70 5.53
C GLN A 12 2.85 -0.41 4.65
N MET A 13 3.95 -0.13 3.96
CA MET A 13 4.68 -1.12 3.17
C MET A 13 5.30 -2.22 4.05
N PHE A 14 5.87 -1.85 5.20
CA PHE A 14 6.40 -2.81 6.17
C PHE A 14 5.28 -3.71 6.72
N ASP A 15 4.18 -3.13 7.20
CA ASP A 15 3.04 -3.86 7.72
C ASP A 15 2.45 -4.83 6.67
N ALA A 16 2.28 -4.37 5.43
CA ALA A 16 1.85 -5.23 4.33
C ALA A 16 2.86 -6.34 4.02
N ALA A 17 4.16 -6.07 4.06
CA ALA A 17 5.18 -7.08 3.80
C ALA A 17 5.21 -8.18 4.87
N VAL A 18 4.96 -7.83 6.14
CA VAL A 18 4.85 -8.79 7.25
C VAL A 18 3.59 -9.64 7.13
N ASN A 19 2.44 -9.02 6.87
CA ASN A 19 1.16 -9.75 6.84
C ASN A 19 0.92 -10.52 5.53
N HIS A 20 1.39 -9.98 4.40
CA HIS A 20 1.03 -10.47 3.06
C HIS A 20 2.21 -11.07 2.32
N GLY A 21 3.42 -10.98 2.89
CA GLY A 21 4.67 -11.31 2.23
C GLY A 21 5.17 -10.16 1.34
N ARG A 22 6.49 -10.04 1.26
CA ARG A 22 7.20 -8.97 0.55
C ARG A 22 6.74 -8.81 -0.91
N GLY A 23 6.59 -9.92 -1.63
CA GLY A 23 6.20 -9.90 -3.04
C GLY A 23 4.78 -9.39 -3.29
N ASN A 24 3.83 -9.68 -2.40
CA ASN A 24 2.48 -9.12 -2.50
C ASN A 24 2.47 -7.63 -2.18
N ALA A 25 3.20 -7.22 -1.13
CA ALA A 25 3.31 -5.81 -0.76
C ALA A 25 3.90 -4.95 -1.88
N ILE A 26 4.95 -5.43 -2.57
CA ILE A 26 5.55 -4.71 -3.72
C ILE A 26 4.50 -4.54 -4.82
N ARG A 27 3.80 -5.60 -5.19
CA ARG A 27 2.79 -5.56 -6.27
C ARG A 27 1.61 -4.65 -5.92
N ILE A 28 1.18 -4.63 -4.68
CA ILE A 28 0.15 -3.70 -4.18
C ILE A 28 0.64 -2.26 -4.36
N LEU A 29 1.89 -1.95 -3.99
CA LEU A 29 2.45 -0.62 -4.15
C LEU A 29 2.64 -0.23 -5.62
N GLN A 30 3.08 -1.15 -6.47
CA GLN A 30 3.19 -0.94 -7.92
C GLN A 30 1.84 -0.56 -8.54
N ARG A 31 0.77 -1.30 -8.22
CA ARG A 31 -0.60 -0.93 -8.60
C ARG A 31 -1.01 0.44 -8.05
N ALA A 32 -0.64 0.72 -6.80
CA ALA A 32 -0.92 1.99 -6.13
C ALA A 32 -0.12 3.18 -6.67
N VAL A 33 0.90 2.99 -7.50
CA VAL A 33 1.64 4.06 -8.19
C VAL A 33 1.52 3.99 -9.71
N LEU A 34 0.54 3.24 -10.24
CA LEU A 34 0.22 3.13 -11.67
C LEU A 34 1.36 2.54 -12.54
N VAL A 35 2.09 1.57 -12.02
CA VAL A 35 3.07 0.81 -12.81
C VAL A 35 2.71 -0.67 -12.86
N ALA A 36 3.32 -1.42 -13.79
CA ALA A 36 3.17 -2.86 -13.86
C ALA A 36 3.54 -3.53 -12.54
N ASP A 37 2.75 -4.51 -12.11
CA ASP A 37 2.89 -5.20 -10.83
C ASP A 37 3.70 -6.51 -10.97
N ASP A 38 4.85 -6.40 -11.63
CA ASP A 38 5.79 -7.49 -11.86
C ASP A 38 6.42 -8.05 -10.56
N GLY A 39 6.37 -7.29 -9.46
CA GLY A 39 6.97 -7.62 -8.17
C GLY A 39 8.46 -7.28 -8.05
N ALA A 40 9.05 -6.65 -9.06
CA ALA A 40 10.42 -6.15 -9.06
C ALA A 40 10.45 -4.64 -8.82
N TRP A 41 10.83 -4.21 -7.62
CA TRP A 41 10.94 -2.78 -7.32
C TRP A 41 12.22 -2.18 -7.92
N GLY A 42 12.09 -1.50 -9.07
CA GLY A 42 13.19 -0.86 -9.79
C GLY A 42 13.06 0.66 -9.94
N PRO A 43 13.95 1.29 -10.72
CA PRO A 43 13.97 2.74 -10.94
C PRO A 43 12.64 3.31 -11.46
N LEU A 44 11.94 2.58 -12.33
CA LEU A 44 10.65 3.01 -12.88
C LEU A 44 9.55 3.07 -11.79
N SER A 45 9.42 2.04 -10.95
CA SER A 45 8.48 2.06 -9.83
C SER A 45 8.83 3.17 -8.82
N GLN A 46 10.13 3.38 -8.57
CA GLN A 46 10.58 4.44 -7.67
C GLN A 46 10.30 5.84 -8.23
N ALA A 47 10.51 6.06 -9.53
CA ALA A 47 10.19 7.32 -10.18
C ALA A 47 8.68 7.62 -10.14
N ALA A 48 7.84 6.61 -10.36
CA ALA A 48 6.38 6.76 -10.24
C ALA A 48 5.93 7.11 -8.82
N LEU A 49 6.53 6.46 -7.81
CA LEU A 49 6.29 6.82 -6.40
C LEU A 49 6.68 8.27 -6.10
N ASN A 50 7.87 8.69 -6.52
CA ASN A 50 8.34 10.06 -6.32
C ASN A 50 7.39 11.06 -7.00
N SER A 51 7.08 10.84 -8.28
CA SER A 51 6.19 11.72 -9.04
C SER A 51 4.80 11.85 -8.42
N MET A 52 4.23 10.75 -7.93
CA MET A 52 2.92 10.80 -7.27
C MET A 52 2.96 11.59 -5.96
N GLN A 53 3.99 11.38 -5.13
CA GLN A 53 4.17 12.16 -3.90
C GLN A 53 4.34 13.65 -4.21
N ASP A 54 5.12 14.00 -5.23
CA ASP A 54 5.44 15.39 -5.57
C ASP A 54 4.22 16.11 -6.19
N LEU A 55 3.42 15.43 -7.00
CA LEU A 55 2.29 16.03 -7.72
C LEU A 55 0.96 15.97 -6.96
N ARG A 56 0.75 14.94 -6.13
CA ARG A 56 -0.55 14.63 -5.50
C ARG A 56 -0.47 14.52 -3.99
N GLY A 57 0.73 14.63 -3.41
CA GLY A 57 0.96 14.36 -2.01
C GLY A 57 1.08 12.85 -1.73
N HIS A 58 1.67 12.54 -0.58
CA HIS A 58 1.92 11.15 -0.19
C HIS A 58 0.64 10.39 0.19
N ASN A 59 -0.43 11.09 0.59
CA ASN A 59 -1.71 10.47 0.94
C ASN A 59 -2.43 9.83 -0.26
N ASP A 60 -2.26 10.34 -1.49
CA ASP A 60 -2.79 9.67 -2.68
C ASP A 60 -2.20 8.25 -2.85
N VAL A 61 -0.91 8.09 -2.54
CA VAL A 61 -0.26 6.77 -2.51
C VAL A 61 -0.87 5.89 -1.43
N LEU A 62 -1.07 6.41 -0.21
CA LEU A 62 -1.63 5.65 0.92
C LEU A 62 -3.05 5.17 0.65
N LEU A 63 -3.92 6.05 0.18
CA LEU A 63 -5.32 5.75 -0.12
C LEU A 63 -5.41 4.63 -1.15
N ARG A 64 -4.62 4.72 -2.23
CA ARG A 64 -4.57 3.70 -3.29
C ARG A 64 -3.96 2.40 -2.79
N PHE A 65 -2.89 2.47 -2.00
CA PHE A 65 -2.24 1.30 -1.40
C PHE A 65 -3.20 0.53 -0.49
N LEU A 66 -3.88 1.22 0.43
CA LEU A 66 -4.89 0.64 1.31
C LEU A 66 -6.07 0.09 0.50
N GLY A 67 -6.55 0.80 -0.52
CA GLY A 67 -7.59 0.29 -1.44
C GLY A 67 -7.21 -1.05 -2.08
N TYR A 68 -5.97 -1.17 -2.58
CA TYR A 68 -5.47 -2.45 -3.11
C TYR A 68 -5.23 -3.51 -2.02
N ARG A 69 -4.91 -3.12 -0.78
CA ARG A 69 -4.87 -4.06 0.36
C ARG A 69 -6.25 -4.61 0.70
N PHE A 70 -7.30 -3.80 0.69
CA PHE A 70 -8.67 -4.29 0.89
C PHE A 70 -9.08 -5.29 -0.20
N LYS A 71 -8.79 -4.98 -1.47
CA LYS A 71 -9.00 -5.92 -2.58
C LYS A 71 -8.20 -7.22 -2.39
N PHE A 72 -6.98 -7.13 -1.88
CA PHE A 72 -6.16 -8.29 -1.55
C PHE A 72 -6.77 -9.13 -0.42
N TRP A 73 -7.32 -8.49 0.63
CA TRP A 73 -7.98 -9.22 1.72
C TRP A 73 -9.25 -9.92 1.27
N ALA A 74 -10.08 -9.24 0.49
CA ALA A 74 -11.37 -9.76 0.03
C ALA A 74 -11.27 -11.06 -0.80
N ARG A 75 -10.10 -11.34 -1.39
CA ARG A 75 -9.84 -12.57 -2.15
C ARG A 75 -9.23 -13.71 -1.32
N LEU A 76 -8.90 -13.49 -0.04
CA LEU A 76 -8.30 -14.53 0.79
C LEU A 76 -9.35 -15.51 1.28
N ALA A 77 -9.10 -16.82 1.13
CA ALA A 77 -9.99 -17.87 1.64
C ALA A 77 -10.26 -17.76 3.16
N LYS A 78 -9.38 -17.10 3.91
CA LYS A 78 -9.51 -16.89 5.36
C LYS A 78 -10.24 -15.60 5.74
N PHE A 79 -10.78 -14.86 4.77
CA PHE A 79 -11.44 -13.58 5.03
C PHE A 79 -12.67 -13.72 5.94
N ASP A 80 -13.45 -14.80 5.83
CA ASP A 80 -14.63 -14.98 6.70
C ASP A 80 -14.27 -15.11 8.19
N ALA A 81 -13.10 -15.70 8.48
CA ALA A 81 -12.60 -15.89 9.83
C ALA A 81 -11.95 -14.62 10.41
N PHE A 82 -11.16 -13.89 9.62
CA PHE A 82 -10.31 -12.80 10.14
C PHE A 82 -10.54 -11.43 9.49
N GLY A 83 -11.30 -11.39 8.40
CA GLY A 83 -11.48 -10.23 7.53
C GLY A 83 -12.12 -9.03 8.21
N ARG A 84 -12.96 -9.23 9.23
CA ARG A 84 -13.48 -8.14 10.07
C ARG A 84 -12.37 -7.34 10.73
N GLY A 85 -11.42 -8.04 11.39
CA GLY A 85 -10.30 -7.40 12.07
C GLY A 85 -9.35 -6.70 11.09
N TRP A 86 -9.07 -7.33 9.94
CA TRP A 86 -8.26 -6.71 8.90
C TRP A 86 -8.91 -5.46 8.32
N THR A 87 -10.20 -5.53 8.05
CA THR A 87 -10.97 -4.42 7.47
C THR A 87 -11.00 -3.22 8.41
N ASN A 88 -11.27 -3.43 9.70
CA ASN A 88 -11.27 -2.36 10.69
C ASN A 88 -9.89 -1.68 10.79
N ARG A 89 -8.80 -2.47 10.86
CA ARG A 89 -7.44 -1.91 10.85
C ARG A 89 -7.16 -1.09 9.59
N GLY A 90 -7.61 -1.57 8.44
CA GLY A 90 -7.47 -0.83 7.18
C GLY A 90 -8.25 0.49 7.22
N ALA A 91 -9.43 0.51 7.83
CA ALA A 91 -10.26 1.70 7.97
C ALA A 91 -9.59 2.72 8.90
N ASP A 92 -9.07 2.27 10.04
CA ASP A 92 -8.30 3.13 10.96
C ASP A 92 -7.09 3.76 10.25
N ASN A 93 -6.36 2.98 9.45
CA ASN A 93 -5.26 3.50 8.64
C ASN A 93 -5.70 4.56 7.61
N LEU A 94 -6.90 4.43 7.03
CA LEU A 94 -7.45 5.45 6.13
C LEU A 94 -7.83 6.72 6.90
N ILE A 95 -8.40 6.58 8.10
CA ILE A 95 -8.76 7.71 8.97
C ILE A 95 -7.50 8.46 9.39
N PHE A 96 -6.46 7.76 9.85
CA PHE A 96 -5.18 8.39 10.18
C PHE A 96 -4.54 9.09 8.97
N ALA A 97 -4.60 8.49 7.78
CA ALA A 97 -4.12 9.14 6.56
C ALA A 97 -4.92 10.39 6.18
N ALA A 98 -6.17 10.51 6.63
CA ALA A 98 -6.99 11.70 6.39
C ALA A 98 -6.70 12.84 7.39
N GLU A 99 -6.23 12.51 8.60
CA GLU A 99 -5.81 13.47 9.63
C GLU A 99 -4.43 14.07 9.36
N ASP A 100 -3.55 13.32 8.68
CA ASP A 100 -2.17 13.71 8.32
C ASP A 100 -2.07 14.34 6.90
N ASN A 101 -3.06 15.16 6.51
CA ASN A 101 -3.16 15.80 5.18
C ASN A 101 -2.41 17.12 5.04
#